data_AF-A0A915SCI8-F1
#
_entry.id   AF-A0A915SCI8-F1
#
_cell.length_a   1.000
_cell.length_b   1.000
_cell.length_c   1.000
_cell.angle_alpha   90.00
_cell.angle_beta   90.00
_cell.angle_gamma   90.00
#
_symmetry.space_group_name_H-M   'P 1'
#
loop_
_entity.id
_entity.type
_entity.pdbx_description
1 polymer ?
#
loop_
_entity_poly.entity_id
_entity_poly.type
_entity_poly.pdbx_seq_one_letter_code
_entity_poly.pdbx_strand_id
1 'polypeptide(L)'
;MDKMYLRFVKYFFRNPILTTKYIFYRKILKRDKFRYRGILIDYGIFWGFVNNFFSLKDIKKISEDEIIINIKNLGKFYVKNSIPVSDITDYNILNVKDKVVLDIGAYVGDSSIYFIRRGAKKVYTYEAVKDIYNTLVKNIELNNLQDKIIPINKGIDCNKGENYININYSATGLEVGNEKIETIPIKDAFEEIYNKEGEFVAKIDCEGCEYSLLCLPDNILKYSKEYVIEIHGSPQLLISKFLRNGYKVKRIDRDNKWY
;
A
#
# COMPACT_ATOMS: atom_id res chain seq x y z
N MET A 1 -17.98 3.53 -29.93
CA MET A 1 -17.62 3.07 -28.58
C MET A 1 -18.31 3.99 -27.58
N ASP A 2 -19.19 3.47 -26.75
CA ASP A 2 -20.15 4.27 -25.97
C ASP A 2 -19.44 5.17 -24.93
N LYS A 3 -19.88 6.42 -24.76
CA LYS A 3 -19.27 7.39 -23.83
C LYS A 3 -19.27 6.88 -22.37
N MET A 4 -20.19 5.96 -22.06
CA MET A 4 -20.31 5.28 -20.78
C MET A 4 -19.18 4.24 -20.54
N TYR A 5 -18.76 3.54 -21.60
CA TYR A 5 -17.68 2.53 -21.55
C TYR A 5 -16.31 3.19 -21.29
N LEU A 6 -16.02 4.31 -21.94
CA LEU A 6 -14.80 5.10 -21.72
C LEU A 6 -14.70 5.67 -20.29
N ARG A 7 -15.83 5.97 -19.65
CA ARG A 7 -15.86 6.40 -18.23
C ARG A 7 -15.59 5.26 -17.27
N PHE A 8 -16.13 4.07 -17.53
CA PHE A 8 -15.88 2.86 -16.74
C PHE A 8 -14.41 2.42 -16.83
N VAL A 9 -13.84 2.41 -18.04
CA VAL A 9 -12.42 2.05 -18.25
C VAL A 9 -11.49 3.04 -17.54
N LYS A 10 -11.72 4.36 -17.66
CA LYS A 10 -10.94 5.37 -16.92
C LYS A 10 -11.10 5.28 -15.40
N TYR A 11 -12.21 4.72 -14.90
CA TYR A 11 -12.44 4.50 -13.48
C TYR A 11 -11.80 3.20 -12.99
N PHE A 12 -11.86 2.12 -13.79
CA PHE A 12 -11.17 0.85 -13.54
C PHE A 12 -9.66 1.04 -13.41
N PHE A 13 -9.05 1.92 -14.22
CA PHE A 13 -7.64 2.29 -14.10
C PHE A 13 -7.32 3.23 -12.93
N ARG A 14 -8.32 3.89 -12.34
CA ARG A 14 -8.13 4.73 -11.15
C ARG A 14 -8.37 3.99 -9.85
N ASN A 15 -9.08 2.87 -9.88
CA ASN A 15 -9.48 2.08 -8.72
C ASN A 15 -9.68 0.60 -9.13
N PRO A 16 -8.61 -0.10 -9.57
CA PRO A 16 -8.72 -1.48 -10.06
C PRO A 16 -9.22 -2.45 -8.99
N ILE A 17 -9.01 -2.08 -7.73
CA ILE A 17 -9.31 -2.83 -6.50
C ILE A 17 -10.80 -2.82 -6.15
N LEU A 18 -11.49 -1.68 -6.16
CA LEU A 18 -12.91 -1.62 -5.78
C LEU A 18 -13.80 -2.43 -6.75
N THR A 19 -13.38 -2.52 -8.01
CA THR A 19 -14.08 -3.26 -9.05
C THR A 19 -13.82 -4.76 -8.95
N THR A 20 -12.62 -5.18 -8.59
CA THR A 20 -12.31 -6.58 -8.27
C THR A 20 -12.94 -7.01 -6.93
N LYS A 21 -12.99 -6.11 -5.92
CA LYS A 21 -13.68 -6.29 -4.62
C LYS A 21 -15.17 -6.63 -4.78
N TYR A 22 -15.87 -5.98 -5.71
CA TYR A 22 -17.31 -6.20 -5.90
C TYR A 22 -17.64 -7.46 -6.74
N ILE A 23 -16.70 -7.88 -7.59
CA ILE A 23 -16.88 -8.96 -8.56
C ILE A 23 -16.45 -10.32 -7.97
N PHE A 24 -15.37 -10.38 -7.19
CA PHE A 24 -14.92 -11.63 -6.57
C PHE A 24 -15.86 -12.09 -5.44
N TYR A 25 -16.41 -11.14 -4.66
CA TYR A 25 -17.39 -11.39 -3.59
C TYR A 25 -18.71 -12.04 -4.10
N ARG A 26 -19.00 -12.01 -5.41
CA ARG A 26 -20.24 -12.57 -5.99
C ARG A 26 -20.06 -13.81 -6.85
N LYS A 27 -18.87 -14.42 -6.84
CA LYS A 27 -18.66 -15.82 -7.30
C LYS A 27 -19.64 -16.81 -6.61
N ILE A 28 -20.18 -16.44 -5.45
CA ILE A 28 -21.16 -17.19 -4.65
C ILE A 28 -22.61 -17.13 -5.22
N LEU A 29 -22.97 -16.23 -6.15
CA LEU A 29 -24.39 -15.94 -6.47
C LEU A 29 -24.90 -16.31 -7.88
N LYS A 30 -24.11 -16.94 -8.77
CA LYS A 30 -24.54 -17.43 -10.11
C LYS A 30 -25.46 -16.45 -10.88
N ARG A 31 -25.00 -15.25 -11.22
CA ARG A 31 -25.76 -14.30 -12.08
C ARG A 31 -24.89 -13.70 -13.19
N ASP A 32 -25.40 -13.74 -14.43
CA ASP A 32 -24.67 -13.36 -15.64
C ASP A 32 -24.50 -11.83 -15.86
N LYS A 33 -25.28 -11.00 -15.16
CA LYS A 33 -25.22 -9.53 -15.24
C LYS A 33 -25.47 -8.89 -13.89
N PHE A 34 -24.80 -7.77 -13.59
CA PHE A 34 -25.03 -7.01 -12.36
C PHE A 34 -25.01 -5.49 -12.58
N ARG A 35 -25.65 -4.74 -11.68
CA ARG A 35 -25.60 -3.27 -11.65
C ARG A 35 -24.62 -2.79 -10.58
N TYR A 36 -23.63 -1.99 -10.96
CA TYR A 36 -22.74 -1.29 -10.04
C TYR A 36 -22.90 0.22 -10.19
N ARG A 37 -23.35 0.89 -9.12
CA ARG A 37 -23.65 2.34 -9.13
C ARG A 37 -24.48 2.78 -10.35
N GLY A 38 -25.50 1.99 -10.71
CA GLY A 38 -26.43 2.27 -11.82
C GLY A 38 -26.01 1.75 -13.20
N ILE A 39 -24.78 1.27 -13.38
CA ILE A 39 -24.25 0.76 -14.65
C ILE A 39 -24.43 -0.76 -14.71
N LEU A 40 -25.08 -1.27 -15.76
CA LEU A 40 -25.23 -2.71 -16.02
C LEU A 40 -23.94 -3.26 -16.64
N ILE A 41 -23.33 -4.25 -16.01
CA ILE A 41 -22.06 -4.86 -16.42
C ILE A 41 -22.31 -6.35 -16.74
N ASP A 42 -21.78 -6.78 -17.88
CA ASP A 42 -21.82 -8.16 -18.38
C ASP A 42 -20.52 -8.91 -18.02
N TYR A 43 -20.66 -10.12 -17.47
CA TYR A 43 -19.53 -10.91 -16.95
C TYR A 43 -18.56 -11.36 -18.05
N GLY A 44 -19.06 -11.66 -19.25
CA GLY A 44 -18.26 -12.12 -20.38
C GLY A 44 -17.38 -11.00 -20.97
N ILE A 45 -17.92 -9.78 -21.02
CA ILE A 45 -17.20 -8.59 -21.52
C ILE A 45 -16.07 -8.19 -20.54
N PHE A 46 -16.30 -8.32 -19.22
CA PHE A 46 -15.30 -8.05 -18.20
C PHE A 46 -14.15 -9.06 -18.22
N TRP A 47 -14.45 -10.36 -18.34
CA TRP A 47 -13.41 -11.39 -18.53
C TRP A 47 -12.64 -11.21 -19.84
N GLY A 48 -13.30 -10.77 -20.91
CA GLY A 48 -12.63 -10.36 -22.14
C GLY A 48 -11.63 -9.22 -21.91
N PHE A 49 -11.92 -8.28 -21.00
CA PHE A 49 -11.02 -7.18 -20.66
C PHE A 49 -9.86 -7.61 -19.75
N VAL A 50 -10.12 -8.44 -18.74
CA VAL A 50 -9.07 -9.06 -17.90
C VAL A 50 -8.12 -9.88 -18.76
N ASN A 51 -8.65 -10.69 -19.68
CA ASN A 51 -7.85 -11.46 -20.64
C ASN A 51 -7.06 -10.58 -21.62
N ASN A 52 -7.53 -9.36 -21.91
CA ASN A 52 -6.82 -8.40 -22.75
C ASN A 52 -5.69 -7.65 -22.01
N PHE A 53 -5.74 -7.55 -20.68
CA PHE A 53 -4.74 -6.86 -19.86
C PHE A 53 -3.74 -7.81 -19.19
N PHE A 54 -4.23 -8.96 -18.74
CA PHE A 54 -3.45 -10.04 -18.16
C PHE A 54 -3.71 -11.30 -18.97
N SER A 55 -2.66 -11.94 -19.48
CA SER A 55 -2.85 -13.24 -20.09
C SER A 55 -3.15 -14.26 -18.99
N LEU A 56 -3.90 -15.33 -19.30
CA LEU A 56 -4.06 -16.46 -18.36
C LEU A 56 -2.71 -17.05 -17.90
N LYS A 57 -1.62 -16.84 -18.66
CA LYS A 57 -0.26 -17.26 -18.28
C LYS A 57 0.33 -16.41 -17.14
N ASP A 58 -0.16 -15.19 -16.97
CA ASP A 58 0.25 -14.27 -15.91
C ASP A 58 -0.46 -14.58 -14.57
N ILE A 59 -1.45 -15.46 -14.56
CA ILE A 59 -2.19 -15.83 -13.35
C ILE A 59 -2.05 -17.33 -13.11
N LYS A 60 -1.39 -17.71 -12.01
CA LYS A 60 -1.30 -19.09 -11.55
C LYS A 60 -2.22 -19.29 -10.35
N LYS A 61 -3.27 -20.09 -10.53
CA LYS A 61 -4.15 -20.49 -9.42
C LYS A 61 -3.43 -21.51 -8.52
N ILE A 62 -3.49 -21.31 -7.21
CA ILE A 62 -2.99 -22.26 -6.19
C ILE A 62 -4.17 -23.00 -5.58
N SER A 63 -5.17 -22.26 -5.08
CA SER A 63 -6.40 -22.80 -4.50
C SER A 63 -7.60 -21.94 -4.92
N GLU A 64 -8.76 -22.12 -4.29
CA GLU A 64 -9.93 -21.31 -4.60
C GLU A 64 -9.73 -19.82 -4.31
N ASP A 65 -9.03 -19.50 -3.22
CA ASP A 65 -8.85 -18.14 -2.69
C ASP A 65 -7.40 -17.64 -2.80
N GLU A 66 -6.53 -18.43 -3.43
CA GLU A 66 -5.10 -18.15 -3.54
C GLU A 66 -4.63 -18.20 -4.98
N ILE A 67 -3.99 -17.10 -5.41
CA ILE A 67 -3.42 -16.97 -6.74
C ILE A 67 -2.04 -16.32 -6.66
N ILE A 68 -1.22 -16.58 -7.68
CA ILE A 68 -0.03 -15.78 -7.99
C ILE A 68 -0.30 -15.02 -9.28
N ILE A 69 -0.17 -13.71 -9.25
CA ILE A 69 -0.26 -12.84 -10.43
C ILE A 69 1.13 -12.34 -10.76
N ASN A 70 1.51 -12.38 -12.03
CA ASN A 70 2.70 -11.74 -12.57
C ASN A 70 2.33 -10.37 -13.12
N ILE A 71 2.79 -9.32 -12.46
CA ILE A 71 2.55 -7.93 -12.88
C ILE A 71 3.77 -7.43 -13.62
N LYS A 72 3.58 -7.04 -14.88
CA LYS A 72 4.63 -6.49 -15.73
C LYS A 72 5.36 -5.35 -15.01
N ASN A 73 6.70 -5.39 -15.02
CA ASN A 73 7.61 -4.42 -14.39
C ASN A 73 7.63 -4.38 -12.85
N LEU A 74 6.75 -5.12 -12.15
CA LEU A 74 6.80 -5.24 -10.69
C LEU A 74 7.29 -6.64 -10.25
N GLY A 75 6.70 -7.68 -10.83
CA GLY A 75 7.04 -9.07 -10.58
C GLY A 75 5.85 -9.89 -10.10
N LYS A 76 6.12 -10.93 -9.30
CA LYS A 76 5.11 -11.92 -8.89
C LYS A 76 4.49 -11.56 -7.55
N PHE A 77 3.18 -11.63 -7.44
CA PHE A 77 2.44 -11.35 -6.22
C PHE A 77 1.51 -12.51 -5.89
N TYR A 78 1.70 -13.09 -4.72
CA TYR A 78 0.72 -13.90 -4.04
C TYR A 78 -0.40 -13.02 -3.50
N VAL A 79 -1.63 -13.40 -3.86
CA VAL A 79 -2.86 -12.76 -3.42
C VAL A 79 -3.73 -13.83 -2.77
N LYS A 80 -4.16 -13.56 -1.54
CA LYS A 80 -5.03 -14.42 -0.74
C LYS A 80 -6.30 -13.65 -0.35
N ASN A 81 -7.46 -14.30 -0.31
CA ASN A 81 -8.70 -13.77 0.28
C ASN A 81 -9.09 -12.37 -0.24
N SER A 82 -8.82 -12.06 -1.50
CA SER A 82 -9.09 -10.74 -2.12
C SER A 82 -8.27 -9.57 -1.56
N ILE A 83 -7.08 -9.81 -1.02
CA ILE A 83 -6.08 -8.79 -0.66
C ILE A 83 -5.46 -8.24 -1.96
N PRO A 84 -5.85 -7.05 -2.46
CA PRO A 84 -5.39 -6.51 -3.73
C PRO A 84 -3.90 -6.14 -3.81
N VAL A 85 -3.45 -5.82 -5.02
CA VAL A 85 -2.24 -5.00 -5.26
C VAL A 85 -2.70 -3.60 -5.68
N SER A 86 -2.12 -2.56 -5.08
CA SER A 86 -2.51 -1.15 -5.22
C SER A 86 -1.88 -0.46 -6.43
N ASP A 87 -2.51 0.65 -6.84
CA ASP A 87 -1.85 1.56 -7.79
C ASP A 87 -0.79 2.37 -7.04
N ILE A 88 0.45 1.97 -7.29
CA ILE A 88 1.68 2.48 -6.68
C ILE A 88 2.27 3.69 -7.43
N THR A 89 1.69 4.10 -8.57
CA THR A 89 2.34 5.09 -9.46
C THR A 89 2.43 6.49 -8.84
N ASP A 90 1.56 6.81 -7.89
CA ASP A 90 1.62 8.08 -7.14
C ASP A 90 2.92 8.23 -6.33
N TYR A 91 3.53 7.10 -5.94
CA TYR A 91 4.81 7.09 -5.21
C TYR A 91 6.03 7.37 -6.11
N ASN A 92 5.84 7.57 -7.41
CA ASN A 92 6.93 7.90 -8.33
C ASN A 92 7.59 9.26 -8.04
N ILE A 93 6.92 10.15 -7.30
CA ILE A 93 7.49 11.45 -6.93
C ILE A 93 8.67 11.31 -5.95
N LEU A 94 8.72 10.24 -5.15
CA LEU A 94 9.79 10.01 -4.20
C LEU A 94 11.08 9.62 -4.94
N ASN A 95 12.18 10.33 -4.69
CA ASN A 95 13.48 9.98 -5.26
C ASN A 95 14.15 8.89 -4.44
N VAL A 96 14.02 7.64 -4.90
CA VAL A 96 14.49 6.44 -4.18
C VAL A 96 15.83 5.88 -4.68
N LYS A 97 16.33 6.34 -5.83
CA LYS A 97 17.51 5.73 -6.47
C LYS A 97 18.74 5.80 -5.56
N ASP A 98 19.36 4.65 -5.34
CA ASP A 98 20.53 4.43 -4.48
C ASP A 98 20.33 4.84 -3.00
N LYS A 99 19.08 5.06 -2.57
CA LYS A 99 18.72 5.43 -1.19
C LYS A 99 18.11 4.28 -0.41
N VAL A 100 18.12 4.40 0.91
CA VAL A 100 17.29 3.58 1.80
C VAL A 100 15.89 4.18 1.87
N VAL A 101 14.88 3.31 1.85
CA VAL A 101 13.48 3.69 1.97
C VAL A 101 12.89 3.10 3.25
N LEU A 102 12.17 3.92 4.00
CA LEU A 102 11.28 3.47 5.07
C LEU A 102 9.85 3.45 4.54
N ASP A 103 9.24 2.27 4.48
CA ASP A 103 7.87 2.04 3.99
C ASP A 103 6.97 1.64 5.18
N ILE A 104 6.16 2.57 5.67
CA ILE A 104 5.23 2.32 6.79
C ILE A 104 3.82 2.11 6.22
N GLY A 105 3.22 0.98 6.62
CA GLY A 105 1.94 0.49 6.10
C GLY A 105 2.11 -0.10 4.70
N ALA A 106 3.06 -1.01 4.56
CA ALA A 106 3.44 -1.56 3.26
C ALA A 106 2.48 -2.60 2.71
N TYR A 107 1.49 -3.02 3.50
CA TYR A 107 0.43 -3.91 3.07
C TYR A 107 1.02 -5.21 2.50
N VAL A 108 0.79 -5.53 1.22
CA VAL A 108 1.33 -6.74 0.57
C VAL A 108 2.74 -6.58 -0.02
N GLY A 109 3.39 -5.43 0.20
CA GLY A 109 4.77 -5.16 -0.19
C GLY A 109 4.93 -4.69 -1.64
N ASP A 110 3.85 -4.29 -2.30
CA ASP A 110 3.85 -3.77 -3.67
C ASP A 110 4.63 -2.45 -3.80
N SER A 111 4.44 -1.50 -2.89
CA SER A 111 5.26 -0.29 -2.79
C SER A 111 6.74 -0.61 -2.54
N SER A 112 7.02 -1.52 -1.60
CA SER A 112 8.39 -1.92 -1.27
C SER A 112 9.12 -2.55 -2.46
N ILE A 113 8.47 -3.48 -3.16
CA ILE A 113 9.02 -4.10 -4.38
C ILE A 113 9.21 -3.04 -5.47
N TYR A 114 8.23 -2.15 -5.65
CA TYR A 114 8.34 -1.05 -6.61
C TYR A 114 9.55 -0.14 -6.37
N PHE A 115 9.81 0.24 -5.11
CA PHE A 115 10.97 1.06 -4.78
C PHE A 115 12.28 0.35 -5.12
N ILE A 116 12.40 -0.95 -4.84
CA ILE A 116 13.57 -1.73 -5.27
C ILE A 116 13.71 -1.75 -6.80
N ARG A 117 12.61 -1.92 -7.54
CA ARG A 117 12.61 -1.88 -9.02
C ARG A 117 13.00 -0.51 -9.57
N ARG A 118 12.75 0.56 -8.83
CA ARG A 118 13.18 1.95 -9.14
C ARG A 118 14.62 2.26 -8.74
N GLY A 119 15.34 1.30 -8.17
CA GLY A 119 16.74 1.44 -7.81
C GLY A 119 16.98 1.84 -6.36
N ALA A 120 16.01 1.68 -5.46
CA ALA A 120 16.28 1.76 -4.03
C ALA A 120 17.37 0.76 -3.63
N LYS A 121 18.30 1.20 -2.80
CA LYS A 121 19.37 0.37 -2.25
C LYS A 121 18.80 -0.70 -1.34
N LYS A 122 17.87 -0.31 -0.47
CA LYS A 122 17.25 -1.15 0.55
C LYS A 122 15.92 -0.55 1.00
N VAL A 123 14.97 -1.38 1.41
CA VAL A 123 13.68 -0.96 1.95
C VAL A 123 13.46 -1.62 3.32
N TYR A 124 13.14 -0.83 4.32
CA TYR A 124 12.63 -1.31 5.61
C TYR A 124 11.13 -1.12 5.62
N THR A 125 10.39 -2.20 5.86
CA THR A 125 8.96 -2.23 5.58
C THR A 125 8.18 -2.67 6.81
N TYR A 126 7.24 -1.83 7.27
CA TYR A 126 6.43 -2.06 8.45
C TYR A 126 5.00 -2.40 8.04
N GLU A 127 4.50 -3.53 8.54
CA GLU A 127 3.11 -3.96 8.40
C GLU A 127 2.60 -4.54 9.72
N ALA A 128 1.50 -3.98 10.22
CA ALA A 128 0.96 -4.29 11.53
C ALA A 128 0.19 -5.61 11.56
N VAL A 129 -0.64 -5.85 10.54
CA VAL A 129 -1.56 -6.98 10.50
C VAL A 129 -0.82 -8.26 10.12
N LYS A 130 -0.84 -9.26 11.01
CA LYS A 130 -0.02 -10.48 10.85
C LYS A 130 -0.27 -11.21 9.54
N ASP A 131 -1.54 -11.37 9.16
CA ASP A 131 -1.92 -12.09 7.93
C ASP A 131 -1.47 -11.38 6.66
N ILE A 132 -1.51 -10.04 6.66
CA ILE A 132 -1.04 -9.23 5.55
C ILE A 132 0.49 -9.22 5.51
N TYR A 133 1.14 -9.09 6.66
CA TYR A 133 2.59 -9.24 6.79
C TYR A 133 3.08 -10.59 6.22
N ASN A 134 2.40 -11.69 6.51
CA ASN A 134 2.75 -13.01 5.97
C ASN A 134 2.65 -13.04 4.43
N THR A 135 1.65 -12.34 3.87
CA THR A 135 1.51 -12.16 2.41
C THR A 135 2.66 -11.33 1.83
N LEU A 136 3.04 -10.24 2.51
CA LEU A 136 4.19 -9.41 2.15
C LEU A 136 5.50 -10.22 2.14
N VAL A 137 5.76 -11.03 3.17
CA VAL A 137 6.95 -11.90 3.23
C VAL A 137 6.98 -12.85 2.02
N LYS A 138 5.85 -13.52 1.73
CA LYS A 138 5.74 -14.41 0.57
C LYS A 138 5.96 -13.67 -0.76
N ASN A 139 5.51 -12.42 -0.87
CA ASN A 139 5.74 -11.60 -2.05
C ASN A 139 7.21 -11.20 -2.22
N ILE A 140 7.91 -10.88 -1.13
CA ILE A 140 9.35 -10.62 -1.14
C ILE A 140 10.09 -11.87 -1.65
N GLU A 141 9.74 -13.06 -1.13
CA GLU A 141 10.35 -14.33 -1.52
C GLU A 141 10.09 -14.69 -2.99
N LEU A 142 8.85 -14.52 -3.47
CA LEU A 142 8.47 -14.77 -4.86
C LEU A 142 9.25 -13.91 -5.88
N ASN A 143 9.83 -12.80 -5.42
CA ASN A 143 10.63 -11.89 -6.23
C ASN A 143 12.14 -11.99 -5.97
N ASN A 144 12.59 -12.87 -5.06
CA ASN A 144 13.98 -13.00 -4.62
C ASN A 144 14.57 -11.68 -4.09
N LEU A 145 13.83 -10.99 -3.21
CA LEU A 145 14.19 -9.67 -2.68
C LEU A 145 14.49 -9.64 -1.18
N GLN A 146 14.70 -10.81 -0.56
CA GLN A 146 14.93 -10.96 0.89
C GLN A 146 16.15 -10.15 1.39
N ASP A 147 17.20 -10.02 0.56
CA ASP A 147 18.40 -9.26 0.94
C ASP A 147 18.22 -7.73 0.84
N LYS A 148 17.13 -7.29 0.19
CA LYS A 148 16.88 -5.88 -0.13
C LYS A 148 15.68 -5.29 0.59
N ILE A 149 14.70 -6.11 0.94
CA ILE A 149 13.48 -5.69 1.64
C ILE A 149 13.47 -6.38 3.01
N ILE A 150 13.52 -5.59 4.07
CA ILE A 150 13.53 -6.06 5.46
C ILE A 150 12.14 -5.87 6.06
N PRO A 151 11.32 -6.93 6.14
CA PRO A 151 9.97 -6.84 6.68
C PRO A 151 9.95 -6.89 8.21
N ILE A 152 9.13 -6.02 8.81
CA ILE A 152 8.96 -5.89 10.26
C ILE A 152 7.48 -5.93 10.58
N ASN A 153 7.06 -6.94 11.35
CA ASN A 153 5.66 -7.10 11.74
C ASN A 153 5.34 -6.27 13.00
N LYS A 154 5.20 -4.96 12.82
CA LYS A 154 4.83 -4.00 13.87
C LYS A 154 4.01 -2.88 13.26
N GLY A 155 3.01 -2.41 13.99
CA GLY A 155 2.40 -1.11 13.75
C GLY A 155 3.28 0.02 14.29
N ILE A 156 3.00 1.23 13.83
CA ILE A 156 3.67 2.45 14.30
C ILE A 156 2.66 3.27 15.10
N ASP A 157 3.13 3.81 16.22
CA ASP A 157 2.35 4.71 17.10
C ASP A 157 3.30 5.73 17.76
N CYS A 158 2.77 6.63 18.59
CA CYS A 158 3.55 7.49 19.47
C CYS A 158 4.18 6.72 20.64
N ASN A 159 3.57 5.61 21.06
CA ASN A 159 4.01 4.82 22.21
C ASN A 159 4.12 3.34 21.83
N LYS A 160 4.97 2.61 22.55
CA LYS A 160 5.02 1.15 22.48
C LYS A 160 3.77 0.58 23.12
N GLY A 161 3.15 -0.42 22.50
CA GLY A 161 2.01 -1.07 23.13
C GLY A 161 1.35 -2.11 22.24
N GLU A 162 0.10 -2.37 22.59
CA GLU A 162 -0.80 -3.24 21.87
C GLU A 162 -2.05 -2.44 21.56
N ASN A 163 -2.44 -2.41 20.30
CA ASN A 163 -3.65 -1.74 19.85
C ASN A 163 -4.60 -2.75 19.22
N TYR A 164 -5.88 -2.39 19.19
CA TYR A 164 -6.91 -3.19 18.56
C TYR A 164 -7.47 -2.45 17.36
N ILE A 165 -7.34 -3.06 16.18
CA ILE A 165 -7.75 -2.46 14.92
C ILE A 165 -8.84 -3.28 14.23
N ASN A 166 -9.59 -2.60 13.38
CA ASN A 166 -10.55 -3.22 12.49
C ASN A 166 -9.84 -3.63 11.19
N ILE A 167 -9.87 -4.92 10.87
CA ILE A 167 -9.33 -5.38 9.59
C ILE A 167 -10.40 -5.19 8.52
N ASN A 168 -10.18 -4.20 7.64
CA ASN A 168 -10.76 -4.20 6.32
C ASN A 168 -9.66 -4.56 5.32
N TYR A 169 -9.77 -5.71 4.65
CA TYR A 169 -8.73 -6.19 3.72
C TYR A 169 -8.52 -5.30 2.48
N SER A 170 -9.15 -4.13 2.34
CA SER A 170 -8.72 -3.12 1.36
C SER A 170 -8.04 -1.88 1.94
N ALA A 171 -8.02 -1.74 3.26
CA ALA A 171 -7.58 -0.56 4.00
C ALA A 171 -7.49 -0.94 5.48
N THR A 172 -6.28 -1.01 6.05
CA THR A 172 -6.08 -1.43 7.45
C THR A 172 -5.89 -0.24 8.37
N GLY A 173 -6.98 0.35 8.86
CA GLY A 173 -6.92 1.56 9.69
C GLY A 173 -6.97 1.36 11.20
N LEU A 174 -6.61 2.42 11.92
CA LEU A 174 -6.68 2.54 13.39
C LEU A 174 -8.11 2.65 13.94
N GLU A 175 -9.12 2.16 13.24
CA GLU A 175 -10.46 2.06 13.81
C GLU A 175 -10.46 0.96 14.88
N VAL A 176 -11.05 1.23 16.05
CA VAL A 176 -11.14 0.22 17.13
C VAL A 176 -11.86 -1.02 16.60
N GLY A 177 -11.16 -2.15 16.61
CA GLY A 177 -11.70 -3.44 16.19
C GLY A 177 -11.30 -4.56 17.15
N ASN A 178 -11.28 -5.78 16.63
CA ASN A 178 -10.98 -6.98 17.44
C ASN A 178 -9.58 -7.54 17.14
N GLU A 179 -8.90 -7.06 16.10
CA GLU A 179 -7.59 -7.57 15.75
C GLU A 179 -6.50 -6.91 16.59
N LYS A 180 -5.74 -7.73 17.29
CA LYS A 180 -4.63 -7.27 18.11
C LYS A 180 -3.37 -7.06 17.25
N ILE A 181 -2.79 -5.88 17.33
CA ILE A 181 -1.49 -5.55 16.75
C ILE A 181 -0.52 -5.08 17.82
N GLU A 182 0.76 -5.36 17.62
CA GLU A 182 1.84 -4.80 18.44
C GLU A 182 2.40 -3.55 17.76
N THR A 183 2.56 -2.47 18.51
CA THR A 183 3.09 -1.19 18.03
C THR A 183 4.43 -0.85 18.64
N ILE A 184 5.24 -0.11 17.88
CA ILE A 184 6.45 0.55 18.37
C ILE A 184 6.34 2.07 18.17
N PRO A 185 7.03 2.87 19.00
CA PRO A 185 7.14 4.30 18.76
C PRO A 185 7.76 4.57 17.39
N ILE A 186 7.18 5.51 16.63
CA ILE A 186 7.75 5.97 15.36
C ILE A 186 9.18 6.48 15.54
N LYS A 187 9.50 7.05 16.70
CA LYS A 187 10.84 7.50 17.06
C LYS A 187 11.84 6.35 16.99
N ASP A 188 11.50 5.21 17.60
CA ASP A 188 12.37 4.05 17.67
C ASP A 188 12.62 3.48 16.27
N ALA A 189 11.58 3.41 15.43
CA ALA A 189 11.72 3.01 14.03
C ALA A 189 12.68 3.95 13.27
N PHE A 190 12.53 5.27 13.43
CA PHE A 190 13.37 6.26 12.76
C PHE A 190 14.83 6.20 13.22
N GLU A 191 15.06 6.09 14.53
CA GLU A 191 16.40 5.99 15.11
C GLU A 191 17.07 4.67 14.72
N GLU A 192 16.36 3.54 14.72
CA GLU A 192 16.89 2.24 14.29
C GLU A 192 17.42 2.30 12.85
N ILE A 193 16.61 2.83 11.92
CA ILE A 193 17.02 2.92 10.51
C ILE A 193 18.17 3.93 10.35
N TYR A 194 18.08 5.10 10.97
CA TYR A 194 19.11 6.12 10.84
C TYR A 194 20.47 5.65 11.40
N ASN A 195 20.48 5.00 12.56
CA ASN A 195 21.71 4.49 13.16
C ASN A 195 22.36 3.39 12.31
N LYS A 196 21.58 2.63 11.56
CA LYS A 196 22.06 1.50 10.75
C LYS A 196 22.49 1.91 9.34
N GLU A 197 21.78 2.85 8.73
CA GLU A 197 21.90 3.15 7.30
C GLU A 197 22.14 4.64 6.99
N GLY A 198 21.98 5.52 7.97
CA GLY A 198 22.01 6.97 7.80
C GLY A 198 20.69 7.54 7.26
N GLU A 199 20.78 8.61 6.48
CA GLU A 199 19.61 9.30 5.93
C GLU A 199 18.80 8.40 4.97
N PHE A 200 17.48 8.56 4.99
CA PHE A 200 16.56 7.79 4.15
C PHE A 200 15.49 8.68 3.50
N VAL A 201 14.57 8.04 2.78
CA VAL A 201 13.31 8.65 2.32
C VAL A 201 12.14 7.81 2.84
N ALA A 202 11.00 8.42 3.11
CA ALA A 202 9.89 7.73 3.78
C ALA A 202 8.61 7.75 2.95
N LYS A 203 7.93 6.60 2.87
CA LYS A 203 6.52 6.49 2.50
C LYS A 203 5.73 6.11 3.75
N ILE A 204 4.62 6.81 4.00
CA ILE A 204 3.78 6.57 5.17
C ILE A 204 2.32 6.61 4.72
N ASP A 205 1.69 5.45 4.74
CA ASP A 205 0.29 5.24 4.36
C ASP A 205 -0.12 3.99 5.13
N CYS A 206 -0.70 4.24 6.30
CA CYS A 206 -0.99 3.27 7.35
C CYS A 206 -2.32 3.58 8.04
N GLU A 207 -3.22 4.24 7.29
CA GLU A 207 -4.65 4.31 7.57
C GLU A 207 -4.97 4.87 8.98
N GLY A 208 -4.20 5.89 9.39
CA GLY A 208 -4.35 6.62 10.64
C GLY A 208 -3.05 6.77 11.42
N CYS A 209 -2.06 5.88 11.23
CA CYS A 209 -0.81 5.97 11.99
C CYS A 209 0.08 7.15 11.54
N GLU A 210 -0.28 7.85 10.45
CA GLU A 210 0.48 9.00 9.93
C GLU A 210 0.60 10.12 10.97
N TYR A 211 -0.40 10.27 11.84
CA TYR A 211 -0.38 11.25 12.92
C TYR A 211 0.69 10.96 13.97
N SER A 212 1.26 9.75 14.02
CA SER A 212 2.42 9.44 14.86
C SER A 212 3.61 10.34 14.51
N LEU A 213 3.70 10.83 13.27
CA LEU A 213 4.68 11.85 12.89
C LEU A 213 4.61 13.10 13.76
N LEU A 214 3.45 13.46 14.33
CA LEU A 214 3.33 14.59 15.25
C LEU A 214 4.15 14.40 16.53
N CYS A 215 4.33 13.14 16.95
CA CYS A 215 5.10 12.75 18.13
C CYS A 215 6.61 12.67 17.89
N LEU A 216 7.07 12.72 16.62
CA LEU A 216 8.50 12.75 16.32
C LEU A 216 9.12 14.09 16.76
N PRO A 217 10.25 14.08 17.49
CA PRO A 217 11.08 15.26 17.65
C PRO A 217 11.49 15.87 16.31
N ASP A 218 11.54 17.20 16.25
CA ASP A 218 11.80 17.96 15.02
C ASP A 218 13.19 17.66 14.41
N ASN A 219 14.18 17.29 15.22
CA ASN A 219 15.50 16.83 14.74
C ASN A 219 15.44 15.42 14.11
N ILE A 220 14.61 14.52 14.62
CA ILE A 220 14.45 13.15 14.11
C ILE A 220 13.62 13.14 12.83
N LEU A 221 12.65 14.05 12.70
CA LEU A 221 11.92 14.29 11.45
C LEU A 221 12.87 14.62 10.27
N LYS A 222 14.10 15.08 10.54
CA LYS A 222 15.08 15.42 9.49
C LYS A 222 15.96 14.24 9.03
N TYR A 223 15.80 13.06 9.64
CA TYR A 223 16.48 11.84 9.23
C TYR A 223 16.02 11.36 7.84
N SER A 224 14.76 11.65 7.50
CA SER A 224 14.26 11.48 6.15
C SER A 224 14.29 12.80 5.40
N LYS A 225 14.83 12.84 4.17
CA LYS A 225 14.87 14.08 3.37
C LYS A 225 13.59 14.35 2.60
N GLU A 226 12.84 13.31 2.29
CA GLU A 226 11.64 13.35 1.48
C GLU A 226 10.60 12.43 2.07
N TYR A 227 9.33 12.84 1.98
CA TYR A 227 8.21 12.05 2.47
C TYR A 227 7.17 11.96 1.36
N VAL A 228 6.53 10.81 1.21
CA VAL A 228 5.19 10.74 0.64
C VAL A 228 4.25 10.18 1.71
N ILE A 229 3.18 10.91 2.00
CA ILE A 229 2.26 10.58 3.08
C ILE A 229 0.83 10.56 2.55
N GLU A 230 0.12 9.44 2.72
CA GLU A 230 -1.33 9.38 2.50
C GLU A 230 -2.05 9.72 3.80
N ILE A 231 -2.56 10.94 3.91
CA ILE A 231 -3.11 11.42 5.19
C ILE A 231 -4.59 11.02 5.30
N HIS A 232 -4.86 10.08 6.20
CA HIS A 232 -6.19 9.62 6.55
C HIS A 232 -6.86 10.56 7.57
N GLY A 233 -7.33 11.71 7.09
CA GLY A 233 -8.09 12.69 7.89
C GLY A 233 -7.65 14.14 7.66
N SER A 234 -7.63 14.94 8.74
CA SER A 234 -7.33 16.37 8.71
C SER A 234 -5.82 16.64 8.58
N PRO A 235 -5.32 17.20 7.46
CA PRO A 235 -3.89 17.29 7.20
C PRO A 235 -3.18 18.47 7.89
N GLN A 236 -3.91 19.41 8.49
CA GLN A 236 -3.41 20.73 8.91
C GLN A 236 -2.27 20.62 9.93
N LEU A 237 -2.37 19.72 10.91
CA LEU A 237 -1.34 19.57 11.94
C LEU A 237 -0.04 19.01 11.37
N LEU A 238 -0.14 18.01 10.49
CA LEU A 238 1.01 17.42 9.81
C LEU A 238 1.65 18.47 8.89
N ILE A 239 0.87 19.11 8.01
CA ILE A 239 1.38 20.18 7.14
C ILE A 239 2.10 21.27 7.95
N SER A 240 1.48 21.73 9.05
CA SER A 240 2.10 22.75 9.92
C SER A 240 3.42 22.28 10.53
N LYS A 241 3.51 21.01 10.93
CA LYS A 241 4.75 20.41 11.44
C LYS A 241 5.83 20.31 10.36
N PHE A 242 5.50 19.93 9.15
CA PHE A 242 6.47 19.85 8.06
C PHE A 242 6.97 21.24 7.64
N LEU A 243 6.06 22.21 7.47
CA LEU A 243 6.41 23.59 7.09
C LEU A 243 7.32 24.26 8.12
N ARG A 244 7.02 24.16 9.43
CA ARG A 244 7.88 24.75 10.48
C ARG A 244 9.28 24.13 10.56
N ASN A 245 9.43 22.91 10.05
CA ASN A 245 10.71 22.19 10.00
C ASN A 245 11.49 22.44 8.70
N GLY A 246 10.99 23.31 7.82
CA GLY A 246 11.67 23.72 6.58
C GLY A 246 11.35 22.86 5.36
N TYR A 247 10.40 21.94 5.45
CA TYR A 247 9.92 21.18 4.28
C TYR A 247 9.03 22.05 3.40
N LYS A 248 9.09 21.79 2.10
CA LYS A 248 8.06 22.23 1.15
C LYS A 248 6.99 21.13 1.12
N VAL A 249 5.73 21.53 1.17
CA VAL A 249 4.61 20.58 1.22
C VAL A 249 3.69 20.83 0.05
N LYS A 250 3.36 19.76 -0.70
CA LYS A 250 2.47 19.80 -1.86
C LYS A 250 1.52 18.60 -1.84
N ARG A 251 0.23 18.85 -2.05
CA ARG A 251 -0.74 17.79 -2.33
C ARG A 251 -0.52 17.25 -3.74
N ILE A 252 -0.42 15.93 -3.90
CA ILE A 252 -0.07 15.29 -5.17
C ILE A 252 -1.25 14.63 -5.89
N ASP A 253 -2.33 14.31 -5.17
CA ASP A 253 -3.51 13.69 -5.78
C ASP A 253 -4.85 14.13 -5.14
N ARG A 254 -5.93 13.50 -5.60
CA ARG A 254 -7.28 13.69 -5.04
C ARG A 254 -7.51 12.86 -3.78
N ASP A 255 -6.71 11.84 -3.53
CA ASP A 255 -6.92 10.82 -2.50
C ASP A 255 -6.15 11.10 -1.19
N ASN A 256 -5.69 12.36 -1.03
CA ASN A 256 -5.03 12.89 0.19
C ASN A 256 -3.57 12.46 0.36
N LYS A 257 -2.86 12.20 -0.74
CA LYS A 257 -1.41 12.05 -0.73
C LYS A 257 -0.71 13.42 -0.77
N TRP A 258 0.36 13.52 0.01
CA TRP A 258 1.20 14.71 0.16
C TRP A 258 2.67 14.35 -0.01
N TYR A 259 3.43 15.26 -0.61
CA TYR A 259 4.88 15.22 -0.74
C TYR A 259 5.50 16.46 -0.10
#